data_AF-A0A0M3I1A0-F1
#
_entry.id   AF-A0A0M3I1A0-F1
#
_cell.length_a   1.000
_cell.length_b   1.000
_cell.length_c   1.000
_cell.angle_alpha   90.00
_cell.angle_beta   90.00
_cell.angle_gamma   90.00
#
_symmetry.space_group_name_H-M   'P 1'
#
loop_
_entity.id
_entity.type
_entity.pdbx_description
1 polymer ?
#
loop_
_entity_poly.entity_id
_entity_poly.type
_entity_poly.pdbx_seq_one_letter_code
_entity_poly.pdbx_strand_id
1 'polypeptide(L)'
;MVLFHATLGLNRVEFKKKVELAKIATVAQLSLVGERSPTRRRSLSASGQSIVDLAEDAGLFSLNPSDLVFESSQMGIAYYDFVLSAAPTTTSGYQLFLAKFDAQTNVEWFETLDVPSDVMTENGLPHNDLAMMTLGVLTWKNKIQRSKVLCLVKTMEPDSSQSLEALKRATNKFKCLHHVLSVSERRTSISSVSSGRSRSRSPHDGMRLRVLMCQTRSKVDQIPAQALRETRCLLFPSSNPILCLCFPLS
;
A
#
# COMPACT_ATOMS: atom_id res chain seq x y z
N MET A 1 -78.10 -12.14 16.26
CA MET A 1 -78.83 -13.04 15.34
C MET A 1 -78.89 -12.35 13.98
N VAL A 2 -78.80 -13.11 12.86
CA VAL A 2 -78.41 -12.72 11.47
C VAL A 2 -76.88 -12.74 11.33
N LEU A 3 -76.17 -13.72 10.73
CA LEU A 3 -76.36 -14.73 9.66
C LEU A 3 -76.22 -14.21 8.20
N PHE A 4 -74.98 -14.33 7.71
CA PHE A 4 -74.46 -14.76 6.38
C PHE A 4 -75.16 -14.42 5.04
N HIS A 5 -74.38 -13.80 4.14
CA HIS A 5 -73.98 -14.26 2.77
C HIS A 5 -73.03 -13.17 2.19
N ALA A 6 -71.71 -13.34 1.94
CA ALA A 6 -70.91 -14.28 1.13
C ALA A 6 -71.13 -14.17 -0.38
N THR A 7 -70.20 -13.52 -1.12
CA THR A 7 -69.49 -14.12 -2.29
C THR A 7 -68.34 -13.25 -2.89
N LEU A 8 -67.27 -13.96 -3.28
CA LEU A 8 -66.31 -13.74 -4.39
C LEU A 8 -65.09 -12.81 -4.23
N GLY A 9 -63.89 -13.38 -4.47
CA GLY A 9 -62.70 -12.60 -4.79
C GLY A 9 -61.31 -13.23 -4.67
N LEU A 10 -61.18 -14.53 -4.39
CA LEU A 10 -59.90 -15.27 -4.44
C LEU A 10 -59.45 -15.44 -5.91
N ASN A 11 -58.67 -14.51 -6.47
CA ASN A 11 -57.96 -14.69 -7.76
C ASN A 11 -56.96 -13.55 -8.06
N ARG A 12 -55.99 -13.26 -7.17
CA ARG A 12 -54.96 -12.25 -7.50
C ARG A 12 -53.54 -12.51 -7.02
N VAL A 13 -53.26 -13.63 -6.36
CA VAL A 13 -51.94 -13.87 -5.74
C VAL A 13 -51.12 -14.95 -6.45
N GLU A 14 -51.71 -15.81 -7.29
CA GLU A 14 -50.97 -16.87 -7.99
C GLU A 14 -50.36 -16.49 -9.35
N PHE A 15 -50.70 -15.32 -9.90
CA PHE A 15 -50.17 -14.90 -11.22
C PHE A 15 -48.84 -14.13 -11.18
N LYS A 16 -48.34 -13.76 -9.99
CA LYS A 16 -47.06 -13.01 -9.86
C LYS A 16 -45.82 -13.87 -9.61
N LYS A 17 -45.95 -15.17 -9.31
CA LYS A 17 -44.80 -16.06 -9.07
C LYS A 17 -44.36 -16.90 -10.28
N LYS A 18 -45.06 -16.82 -11.41
CA LYS A 18 -44.71 -17.58 -12.65
C LYS A 18 -43.97 -16.76 -13.72
N VAL A 19 -43.68 -15.48 -13.49
CA VAL A 19 -43.00 -14.61 -14.47
C VAL A 19 -41.50 -14.42 -14.17
N GLU A 20 -41.01 -14.87 -13.01
CA GLU A 20 -39.61 -14.68 -12.60
C GLU A 20 -38.74 -15.94 -12.73
N LEU A 21 -39.34 -17.10 -13.06
CA LEU A 21 -38.63 -18.38 -13.24
C LEU A 21 -38.42 -18.77 -14.72
N ALA A 22 -38.76 -17.91 -15.67
CA ALA A 22 -38.64 -18.15 -17.11
C ALA A 22 -37.58 -17.27 -17.83
N LYS A 23 -36.70 -16.58 -17.09
CA LYS A 23 -35.60 -15.76 -17.67
C LYS A 23 -34.19 -16.28 -17.39
N ILE A 24 -34.04 -17.49 -16.84
CA ILE A 24 -32.74 -18.08 -16.45
C ILE A 24 -32.32 -19.27 -17.34
N ALA A 25 -33.09 -19.64 -18.38
CA ALA A 25 -32.83 -20.87 -19.15
C ALA A 25 -32.92 -20.69 -20.68
N THR A 26 -32.26 -19.68 -21.24
CA THR A 26 -31.95 -19.54 -22.69
C THR A 26 -31.04 -18.32 -22.79
N VAL A 27 -29.72 -18.40 -22.83
CA VAL A 27 -28.91 -18.72 -24.02
C VAL A 27 -27.55 -19.24 -23.53
N ALA A 28 -27.50 -20.53 -23.23
CA ALA A 28 -26.30 -21.33 -23.28
C ALA A 28 -26.56 -22.39 -24.37
N GLN A 29 -25.54 -22.67 -25.19
CA GLN A 29 -25.53 -23.55 -26.37
C GLN A 29 -25.79 -22.87 -27.72
N LEU A 30 -24.73 -22.25 -28.25
CA LEU A 30 -24.31 -22.47 -29.64
C LEU A 30 -22.79 -22.65 -29.63
N SER A 31 -22.34 -23.87 -29.93
CA SER A 31 -20.96 -24.22 -30.22
C SER A 31 -20.96 -25.24 -31.36
N LEU A 32 -19.91 -25.17 -32.18
CA LEU A 32 -19.54 -26.00 -33.35
C LEU A 32 -20.13 -25.43 -34.66
N VAL A 33 -19.35 -25.03 -35.69
CA VAL A 33 -18.23 -25.73 -36.36
C VAL A 33 -17.35 -24.73 -37.16
N GLY A 34 -16.02 -24.95 -37.16
CA GLY A 34 -15.04 -24.63 -38.24
C GLY A 34 -14.54 -23.17 -38.37
N GLU A 35 -13.26 -22.81 -38.61
CA GLU A 35 -11.99 -23.50 -38.89
C GLU A 35 -10.79 -22.59 -38.48
N ARG A 36 -9.73 -23.24 -37.97
CA ARG A 36 -8.27 -22.94 -37.99
C ARG A 36 -7.77 -21.49 -38.25
N SER A 37 -7.16 -20.88 -37.21
CA SER A 37 -5.83 -20.19 -37.21
C SER A 37 -5.49 -19.68 -35.79
N PRO A 38 -4.25 -19.83 -35.27
CA PRO A 38 -3.95 -19.59 -33.86
C PRO A 38 -3.49 -18.16 -33.60
N THR A 39 -4.42 -17.20 -33.56
CA THR A 39 -4.11 -15.85 -33.09
C THR A 39 -4.49 -15.72 -31.63
N ARG A 40 -3.51 -16.04 -30.78
CA ARG A 40 -3.21 -15.40 -29.49
C ARG A 40 -4.44 -14.73 -28.84
N ARG A 41 -5.15 -15.47 -27.98
CA ARG A 41 -6.01 -14.87 -26.95
C ARG A 41 -5.14 -13.97 -26.06
N ARG A 42 -5.00 -12.71 -26.46
CA ARG A 42 -4.66 -11.62 -25.55
C ARG A 42 -5.89 -11.41 -24.68
N SER A 43 -5.90 -12.05 -23.52
CA SER A 43 -6.59 -11.47 -22.37
C SER A 43 -5.95 -10.11 -22.11
N LEU A 44 -6.57 -9.06 -22.61
CA LEU A 44 -6.31 -7.68 -22.22
C LEU A 44 -6.85 -7.51 -20.79
N SER A 45 -6.07 -7.92 -19.78
CA SER A 45 -6.21 -7.36 -18.44
C SER A 45 -5.59 -5.96 -18.47
N ALA A 46 -6.43 -4.94 -18.37
CA ALA A 46 -5.98 -3.57 -18.16
C ALA A 46 -5.03 -3.51 -16.96
N SER A 47 -3.86 -2.91 -17.19
CA SER A 47 -2.79 -2.52 -16.26
C SER A 47 -3.02 -2.83 -14.77
N GLY A 48 -2.51 -3.97 -14.30
CA GLY A 48 -2.55 -4.38 -12.90
C GLY A 48 -1.16 -4.76 -12.41
N GLN A 49 -0.35 -3.78 -12.02
CA GLN A 49 0.81 -4.08 -11.18
C GLN A 49 0.28 -4.68 -9.87
N SER A 50 0.79 -5.84 -9.50
CA SER A 50 0.42 -6.47 -8.24
C SER A 50 0.91 -5.61 -7.07
N ILE A 51 0.24 -5.71 -5.92
CA ILE A 51 0.72 -5.10 -4.67
C ILE A 51 2.14 -5.56 -4.30
N VAL A 52 2.49 -6.77 -4.74
CA VAL A 52 3.82 -7.35 -4.58
C VAL A 52 4.81 -6.63 -5.49
N ASP A 53 4.46 -6.37 -6.73
CA ASP A 53 5.34 -5.68 -7.69
C ASP A 53 5.60 -4.24 -7.21
N LEU A 54 4.56 -3.55 -6.72
CA LEU A 54 4.70 -2.20 -6.16
C LEU A 54 5.53 -2.18 -4.87
N ALA A 55 5.40 -3.20 -3.99
CA ALA A 55 6.22 -3.29 -2.79
C ALA A 55 7.69 -3.63 -3.09
N GLU A 56 7.94 -4.37 -4.16
CA GLU A 56 9.28 -4.60 -4.71
C GLU A 56 9.87 -3.28 -5.22
N ASP A 57 9.09 -2.52 -5.99
CA ASP A 57 9.46 -1.19 -6.49
C ASP A 57 9.74 -0.19 -5.37
N ALA A 58 9.02 -0.29 -4.24
CA ALA A 58 9.22 0.51 -3.04
C ALA A 58 10.49 0.13 -2.24
N GLY A 59 11.24 -0.89 -2.69
CA GLY A 59 12.47 -1.36 -2.04
C GLY A 59 12.26 -2.23 -0.82
N LEU A 60 11.00 -2.52 -0.42
CA LEU A 60 10.70 -3.29 0.79
C LEU A 60 11.24 -4.73 0.72
N PHE A 61 11.21 -5.34 -0.47
CA PHE A 61 11.74 -6.70 -0.68
C PHE A 61 13.24 -6.73 -0.98
N SER A 62 13.87 -5.57 -1.10
CA SER A 62 15.32 -5.42 -1.26
C SER A 62 16.06 -5.36 0.07
N LEU A 63 15.33 -5.34 1.19
CA LEU A 63 15.90 -5.32 2.52
C LEU A 63 16.53 -6.67 2.89
N ASN A 64 17.78 -6.60 3.34
CA ASN A 64 18.46 -7.66 4.06
C ASN A 64 18.23 -7.51 5.56
N PRO A 65 18.35 -8.59 6.36
CA PRO A 65 18.27 -8.51 7.82
C PRO A 65 19.23 -7.49 8.46
N SER A 66 20.40 -7.26 7.85
CA SER A 66 21.35 -6.24 8.29
C SER A 66 20.82 -4.81 8.17
N ASP A 67 19.97 -4.54 7.17
CA ASP A 67 19.37 -3.21 6.97
C ASP A 67 18.33 -2.89 8.05
N LEU A 68 17.84 -3.92 8.75
CA LEU A 68 16.88 -3.79 9.85
C LEU A 68 17.54 -3.51 11.20
N VAL A 69 18.87 -3.53 11.27
CA VAL A 69 19.60 -3.17 12.49
C VAL A 69 19.49 -1.67 12.71
N PHE A 70 18.98 -1.29 13.88
CA PHE A 70 18.93 0.07 14.35
C PHE A 70 20.21 0.37 15.15
N GLU A 71 21.08 1.19 14.59
CA GLU A 71 22.24 1.70 15.32
C GLU A 71 21.76 2.69 16.40
N SER A 72 21.79 2.26 17.66
CA SER A 72 21.62 3.14 18.81
C SER A 72 22.92 3.21 19.60
N SER A 73 23.24 4.37 20.17
CA SER A 73 24.41 4.57 21.03
C SER A 73 24.37 3.80 22.35
N GLN A 74 23.29 3.05 22.62
CA GLN A 74 23.15 2.20 23.79
C GLN A 74 23.76 0.81 23.53
N MET A 75 24.41 0.23 24.54
CA MET A 75 25.08 -1.07 24.43
C MET A 75 24.08 -2.17 24.04
N GLY A 76 24.14 -2.65 22.79
CA GLY A 76 23.32 -3.76 22.29
C GLY A 76 22.98 -3.63 20.81
N ILE A 77 22.39 -4.70 20.24
CA ILE A 77 21.80 -4.67 18.90
C ILE A 77 20.32 -4.33 19.06
N ALA A 78 19.89 -3.20 18.50
CA ALA A 78 18.48 -2.86 18.35
C ALA A 78 18.05 -3.08 16.89
N TYR A 79 16.76 -3.26 16.67
CA TYR A 79 16.17 -3.37 15.33
C TYR A 79 15.10 -2.29 15.13
N TYR A 80 14.78 -1.93 13.89
CA TYR A 80 13.61 -1.09 13.62
C TYR A 80 12.33 -1.85 13.96
N ASP A 81 11.37 -1.13 14.52
CA ASP A 81 10.05 -1.70 14.82
C ASP A 81 9.16 -1.63 13.56
N PHE A 82 9.36 -0.61 12.72
CA PHE A 82 8.61 -0.40 11.48
C PHE A 82 9.51 -0.05 10.30
N VAL A 83 9.09 -0.50 9.11
CA VAL A 83 9.59 0.00 7.82
C VAL A 83 8.44 0.66 7.07
N LEU A 84 8.67 1.90 6.64
CA LEU A 84 7.76 2.68 5.80
C LEU A 84 8.39 2.85 4.42
N SER A 85 7.61 2.61 3.36
CA SER A 85 8.07 2.77 1.98
C SER A 85 6.91 3.21 1.08
N ALA A 86 7.25 3.74 -0.10
CA ALA A 86 6.28 4.22 -1.08
C ALA A 86 6.72 3.82 -2.49
N ALA A 87 5.76 3.55 -3.36
CA ALA A 87 6.00 3.38 -4.79
C ALA A 87 4.98 4.17 -5.62
N PRO A 88 5.40 4.81 -6.73
CA PRO A 88 4.46 5.42 -7.66
C PRO A 88 3.61 4.33 -8.34
N THR A 89 2.34 4.63 -8.59
CA THR A 89 1.43 3.73 -9.32
C THR A 89 1.35 4.10 -10.79
N THR A 90 0.87 3.17 -11.62
CA THR A 90 0.64 3.42 -13.06
C THR A 90 -0.32 4.57 -13.38
N THR A 91 -1.17 4.95 -12.42
CA THR A 91 -2.15 6.05 -12.55
C THR A 91 -1.62 7.37 -12.00
N SER A 92 -0.29 7.54 -11.91
CA SER A 92 0.35 8.74 -11.36
C SER A 92 -0.04 9.05 -9.91
N GLY A 93 -0.47 8.03 -9.16
CA GLY A 93 -0.67 8.09 -7.71
C GLY A 93 0.51 7.43 -6.99
N TYR A 94 0.31 7.10 -5.71
CA TYR A 94 1.28 6.38 -4.89
C TYR A 94 0.62 5.28 -4.07
N GLN A 95 1.35 4.19 -3.85
CA GLN A 95 1.01 3.16 -2.88
C GLN A 95 2.02 3.24 -1.73
N LEU A 96 1.52 3.49 -0.53
CA LEU A 96 2.31 3.47 0.70
C LEU A 96 2.24 2.09 1.35
N PHE A 97 3.33 1.68 1.98
CA PHE A 97 3.48 0.40 2.67
C PHE A 97 4.09 0.60 4.06
N LEU A 98 3.44 0.03 5.07
CA LEU A 98 3.95 -0.02 6.44
C LEU A 98 4.08 -1.48 6.88
N ALA A 99 5.30 -1.91 7.19
CA ALA A 99 5.58 -3.23 7.73
C ALA A 99 6.04 -3.11 9.19
N LYS A 100 5.42 -3.86 10.10
CA LYS A 100 5.88 -4.01 11.49
C LYS A 100 6.67 -5.30 11.64
N PHE A 101 7.77 -5.19 12.36
CA PHE A 101 8.67 -6.28 12.63
C PHE A 101 8.57 -6.72 14.09
N ASP A 102 8.69 -8.03 14.31
CA ASP A 102 8.86 -8.58 15.65
C ASP A 102 10.34 -8.48 16.10
N ALA A 103 10.62 -8.92 17.34
CA ALA A 103 11.97 -8.95 17.88
C ALA A 103 12.96 -9.83 17.10
N GLN A 104 12.46 -10.71 16.22
CA GLN A 104 13.24 -11.61 15.38
C GLN A 104 13.32 -11.12 13.92
N THR A 105 12.87 -9.90 13.62
CA THR A 105 12.80 -9.30 12.27
C THR A 105 11.83 -9.99 11.30
N ASN A 106 10.86 -10.77 11.80
CA ASN A 106 9.77 -11.26 10.97
C ASN A 106 8.70 -10.18 10.82
N VAL A 107 8.01 -10.17 9.67
CA VAL A 107 6.90 -9.24 9.45
C VAL A 107 5.66 -9.76 10.19
N GLU A 108 5.31 -9.10 11.29
CA GLU A 108 4.12 -9.43 12.08
C GLU A 108 2.86 -8.90 11.41
N TRP A 109 2.95 -7.68 10.88
CA TRP A 109 1.84 -6.93 10.34
C TRP A 109 2.26 -6.10 9.13
N PHE A 110 1.41 -6.10 8.10
CA PHE A 110 1.65 -5.38 6.86
C PHE A 110 0.39 -4.62 6.45
N GLU A 111 0.51 -3.30 6.29
CA GLU A 111 -0.61 -2.44 5.89
C GLU A 111 -0.24 -1.55 4.71
N THR A 112 -1.24 -1.29 3.88
CA THR A 112 -1.08 -0.53 2.65
C THR A 112 -2.07 0.62 2.59
N LEU A 113 -1.68 1.74 2.00
CA LEU A 113 -2.56 2.88 1.74
C LEU A 113 -2.37 3.37 0.31
N ASP A 114 -3.45 3.43 -0.45
CA ASP A 114 -3.47 3.98 -1.81
C ASP A 114 -3.66 5.51 -1.74
N VAL A 115 -2.88 6.23 -2.53
CA VAL A 115 -2.90 7.69 -2.65
C VAL A 115 -3.20 8.02 -4.12
N PRO A 116 -4.47 8.21 -4.47
CA PRO A 116 -4.87 8.51 -5.84
C PRO A 116 -4.26 9.82 -6.35
N SER A 117 -3.98 9.89 -7.65
CA SER A 117 -3.40 11.08 -8.28
C SER A 117 -4.25 12.34 -8.06
N ASP A 118 -5.58 12.22 -8.15
CA ASP A 118 -6.52 13.33 -7.89
C ASP A 118 -6.31 13.94 -6.50
N VAL A 119 -6.14 13.09 -5.47
CA VAL A 119 -5.88 13.56 -4.10
C VAL A 119 -4.55 14.31 -4.02
N MET A 120 -3.52 13.83 -4.73
CA MET A 120 -2.23 14.51 -4.78
C MET A 120 -2.35 15.87 -5.44
N THR A 121 -3.00 15.96 -6.60
CA THR A 121 -3.17 17.20 -7.36
C THR A 121 -4.03 18.22 -6.61
N GLU A 122 -5.18 17.82 -6.07
CA GLU A 122 -6.10 18.70 -5.33
C GLU A 122 -5.45 19.31 -4.08
N ASN A 123 -4.56 18.54 -3.42
CA ASN A 123 -3.86 18.98 -2.22
C ASN A 123 -2.48 19.58 -2.50
N GLY A 124 -2.05 19.62 -3.77
CA GLY A 124 -0.74 20.12 -4.19
C GLY A 124 0.43 19.31 -3.63
N LEU A 125 0.25 18.00 -3.40
CA LEU A 125 1.30 17.16 -2.85
C LEU A 125 2.40 16.89 -3.90
N PRO A 126 3.70 17.04 -3.55
CA PRO A 126 4.80 16.66 -4.41
C PRO A 126 4.78 15.17 -4.76
N HIS A 127 5.14 14.83 -6.00
CA HIS A 127 5.28 13.45 -6.47
C HIS A 127 6.69 12.94 -6.15
N ASN A 128 7.02 12.82 -4.87
CA ASN A 128 8.29 12.25 -4.41
C ASN A 128 8.11 11.41 -3.15
N ASP A 129 9.04 10.49 -2.94
CA ASP A 129 8.94 9.49 -1.87
C ASP A 129 9.00 10.13 -0.47
N LEU A 130 9.77 11.21 -0.26
CA LEU A 130 9.90 11.88 1.04
C LEU A 130 8.62 12.59 1.49
N ALA A 131 7.92 13.24 0.55
CA ALA A 131 6.59 13.79 0.78
C ALA A 131 5.62 12.68 1.18
N MET A 132 5.70 11.55 0.49
CA MET A 132 4.90 10.35 0.78
C MET A 132 5.26 9.71 2.13
N MET A 133 6.53 9.72 2.55
CA MET A 133 6.95 9.29 3.89
C MET A 133 6.29 10.16 4.96
N THR A 134 6.25 11.48 4.74
CA THR A 134 5.59 12.42 5.67
C THR A 134 4.10 12.12 5.80
N LEU A 135 3.40 11.87 4.69
CA LEU A 135 2.00 11.43 4.68
C LEU A 135 1.81 10.10 5.42
N GLY A 136 2.69 9.13 5.19
CA GLY A 136 2.66 7.84 5.88
C GLY A 136 2.79 8.00 7.39
N VAL A 137 3.78 8.76 7.86
CA VAL A 137 3.98 9.03 9.31
C VAL A 137 2.72 9.64 9.94
N LEU A 138 2.07 10.58 9.27
CA LEU A 138 0.86 11.24 9.79
C LEU A 138 -0.38 10.36 9.73
N THR A 139 -0.48 9.50 8.72
CA THR A 139 -1.55 8.50 8.58
C THR A 139 -1.47 7.48 9.71
N TRP A 140 -0.26 6.94 9.94
CA TRP A 140 -0.02 5.87 10.91
C TRP A 140 0.46 6.34 12.28
N LYS A 141 0.32 7.64 12.58
CA LYS A 141 0.85 8.27 13.79
C LYS A 141 0.57 7.52 15.09
N ASN A 142 -0.64 6.96 15.25
CA ASN A 142 -1.03 6.23 16.45
C ASN A 142 -0.38 4.84 16.55
N LYS A 143 0.04 4.26 15.42
CA LYS A 143 0.67 2.93 15.36
C LYS A 143 2.18 3.00 15.56
N ILE A 144 2.81 4.06 15.05
CA ILE A 144 4.28 4.21 15.05
C ILE A 144 4.82 5.10 16.18
N GLN A 145 3.93 5.67 17.01
CA GLN A 145 4.32 6.60 18.07
C GLN A 145 5.36 5.97 19.01
N ARG A 146 6.45 6.69 19.28
CA ARG A 146 7.58 6.23 20.13
C ARG A 146 8.30 4.98 19.60
N SER A 147 8.22 4.71 18.30
CA SER A 147 8.89 3.56 17.67
C SER A 147 10.12 3.98 16.85
N LYS A 148 10.95 3.00 16.51
CA LYS A 148 12.05 3.10 15.55
C LYS A 148 11.52 2.80 14.15
N VAL A 149 11.58 3.77 13.25
CA VAL A 149 11.01 3.69 11.90
C VAL A 149 12.12 3.86 10.85
N LEU A 150 12.24 2.90 9.94
CA LEU A 150 13.08 3.00 8.76
C LEU A 150 12.23 3.47 7.58
N CYS A 151 12.54 4.64 7.02
CA CYS A 151 11.89 5.18 5.84
C CYS A 151 12.73 4.84 4.60
N LEU A 152 12.17 4.06 3.67
CA LEU A 152 12.81 3.71 2.41
C LEU A 152 12.42 4.72 1.34
N VAL A 153 13.42 5.25 0.65
CA VAL A 153 13.27 6.21 -0.45
C VAL A 153 14.06 5.66 -1.64
N LYS A 154 13.47 5.60 -2.83
CA LYS A 154 14.15 5.08 -4.02
C LYS A 154 15.07 6.12 -4.63
N THR A 155 14.58 7.36 -4.73
CA THR A 155 15.33 8.49 -5.30
C THR A 155 15.30 9.65 -4.34
N MET A 156 16.48 10.05 -3.86
CA MET A 156 16.62 11.27 -3.08
C MET A 156 17.00 12.42 -4.01
N GLU A 157 16.05 13.33 -4.26
CA GLU A 157 16.28 14.51 -5.08
C GLU A 157 17.25 15.49 -4.39
N PRO A 158 18.08 16.22 -5.14
CA PRO A 158 19.04 17.18 -4.56
C PRO A 158 18.36 18.31 -3.78
N ASP A 159 17.15 18.72 -4.19
CA ASP A 159 16.35 19.77 -3.53
C ASP A 159 15.37 19.23 -2.48
N SER A 160 15.64 18.03 -1.93
CA SER A 160 14.75 17.36 -0.97
C SER A 160 14.79 17.91 0.46
N SER A 161 15.53 19.00 0.71
CA SER A 161 15.74 19.58 2.04
C SER A 161 14.42 19.88 2.77
N GLN A 162 13.46 20.49 2.07
CA GLN A 162 12.14 20.83 2.61
C GLN A 162 11.31 19.59 2.95
N SER A 163 11.31 18.57 2.07
CA SER A 163 10.57 17.33 2.31
C SER A 163 11.20 16.51 3.45
N LEU A 164 12.52 16.56 3.59
CA LEU A 164 13.23 15.93 4.69
C LEU A 164 12.97 16.65 6.03
N GLU A 165 12.93 17.98 6.03
CA GLU A 165 12.56 18.76 7.21
C GLU A 165 11.12 18.46 7.66
N ALA A 166 10.18 18.39 6.71
CA ALA A 166 8.79 18.01 6.96
C ALA A 166 8.70 16.62 7.62
N LEU A 167 9.47 15.64 7.11
CA LEU A 167 9.53 14.30 7.69
C LEU A 167 10.11 14.31 9.11
N LYS A 168 11.20 15.05 9.34
CA LYS A 168 11.82 15.21 10.68
C LYS A 168 10.86 15.81 11.68
N ARG A 169 10.12 16.85 11.27
CA ARG A 169 9.09 17.51 12.08
C ARG A 169 7.95 16.55 12.43
N ALA A 170 7.44 15.81 11.44
CA ALA A 170 6.38 14.83 11.63
C ALA A 170 6.79 13.72 12.60
N THR A 171 7.96 13.11 12.38
CA THR A 171 8.47 12.01 13.22
C THR A 171 8.77 12.48 14.64
N ASN A 172 9.35 13.68 14.82
CA ASN A 172 9.65 14.24 16.13
C ASN A 172 8.39 14.50 16.97
N LYS A 173 7.30 15.03 16.37
CA LYS A 173 6.02 15.24 17.08
C LYS A 173 5.51 13.97 17.76
N PHE A 174 5.73 12.81 17.14
CA PHE A 174 5.31 11.51 17.67
C PHE A 174 6.44 10.75 18.40
N LYS A 175 7.58 11.41 18.65
CA LYS A 175 8.77 10.86 19.30
C LYS A 175 9.30 9.60 18.60
N CYS A 176 9.16 9.54 17.28
CA CYS A 176 9.69 8.42 16.49
C CYS A 176 11.18 8.63 16.26
N LEU A 177 11.99 7.62 16.53
CA LEU A 177 13.36 7.57 16.03
C LEU A 177 13.27 7.16 14.57
N HIS A 178 13.85 7.93 13.65
CA HIS A 178 13.72 7.67 12.23
C HIS A 178 15.06 7.72 11.53
N HIS A 179 15.25 6.82 10.57
CA HIS A 179 16.33 6.89 9.60
C HIS A 179 15.75 6.85 8.19
N VAL A 180 16.39 7.56 7.27
CA VAL A 180 16.03 7.53 5.84
C VAL A 180 17.11 6.75 5.11
N LEU A 181 16.73 5.66 4.45
CA LEU A 181 17.63 4.85 3.65
C LEU A 181 17.25 5.00 2.17
N SER A 182 18.22 5.43 1.37
CA SER A 182 18.09 5.44 -0.08
C SER A 182 18.32 4.01 -0.61
N VAL A 183 17.26 3.37 -1.09
CA VAL A 183 17.32 2.05 -1.70
C VAL A 183 17.57 2.23 -3.18
N SER A 184 18.84 2.36 -3.57
CA SER A 184 19.20 2.21 -4.97
C SER A 184 18.95 0.76 -5.38
N GLU A 185 18.67 0.54 -6.67
CA GLU A 185 18.77 -0.81 -7.24
C GLU A 185 20.18 -1.31 -6.94
N ARG A 186 20.30 -2.20 -5.94
CA ARG A 186 21.54 -2.94 -5.74
C ARG A 186 21.77 -3.66 -7.05
N ARG A 187 22.78 -3.22 -7.80
CA ARG A 187 23.31 -3.98 -8.93
C ARG A 187 23.39 -5.41 -8.45
N THR A 188 22.56 -6.30 -9.02
CA THR A 188 22.67 -7.74 -8.80
C THR A 188 24.13 -8.05 -9.01
N SER A 189 24.86 -8.35 -7.94
CA SER A 189 26.26 -8.72 -8.04
C SER A 189 26.28 -9.93 -8.96
N ILE A 190 26.87 -9.75 -10.14
CA ILE A 190 27.13 -10.80 -11.11
C ILE A 190 28.20 -11.69 -10.48
N SER A 191 27.77 -12.58 -9.61
CA SER A 191 28.60 -13.65 -9.08
C SER A 191 27.81 -14.95 -9.18
N SER A 192 27.56 -15.38 -10.41
CA SER A 192 27.65 -16.78 -10.87
C SER A 192 27.03 -16.92 -12.26
N VAL A 193 27.88 -16.77 -13.28
CA VAL A 193 27.67 -17.49 -14.52
C VAL A 193 28.02 -18.94 -14.21
N SER A 194 27.04 -19.72 -13.73
CA SER A 194 27.16 -21.18 -13.73
C SER A 194 25.86 -21.81 -14.17
N SER A 195 25.96 -22.35 -15.38
CA SER A 195 25.17 -23.38 -16.04
C SER A 195 24.28 -24.22 -15.11
N GLY A 196 23.02 -24.38 -15.52
CA GLY A 196 22.21 -25.54 -15.12
C GLY A 196 21.08 -25.22 -14.14
N ARG A 197 19.85 -25.33 -14.66
CA ARG A 197 18.60 -25.69 -13.97
C ARG A 197 18.70 -25.83 -12.45
N SER A 198 18.58 -24.72 -11.73
CA SER A 198 18.19 -24.71 -10.34
C SER A 198 17.28 -23.51 -10.12
N ARG A 199 16.14 -23.74 -9.46
CA ARG A 199 15.21 -22.70 -8.99
C ARG A 199 15.90 -21.94 -7.85
N SER A 200 16.93 -21.18 -8.20
CA SER A 200 17.66 -20.29 -7.30
C SER A 200 16.66 -19.27 -6.77
N ARG A 201 16.26 -19.43 -5.50
CA ARG A 201 15.47 -18.43 -4.79
C ARG A 201 16.28 -17.14 -4.81
N SER A 202 15.67 -16.11 -5.36
CA SER A 202 16.23 -14.76 -5.33
C SER A 202 16.52 -14.40 -3.87
N PRO A 203 17.65 -13.74 -3.52
CA PRO A 203 17.85 -13.23 -2.16
C PRO A 203 16.72 -12.30 -1.70
N HIS A 204 15.96 -11.71 -2.65
CA HIS A 204 14.74 -10.93 -2.40
C HIS A 204 13.52 -11.79 -1.97
N ASP A 205 13.57 -13.12 -2.16
CA ASP A 205 12.47 -14.02 -1.80
C ASP A 205 12.27 -14.11 -0.27
N GLY A 206 13.29 -13.81 0.53
CA GLY A 206 13.22 -13.89 1.99
C GLY A 206 12.19 -12.91 2.56
N MET A 207 12.31 -11.63 2.20
CA MET A 207 11.36 -10.60 2.63
C MET A 207 9.98 -10.78 1.99
N ARG A 208 9.94 -11.15 0.71
CA ARG A 208 8.68 -11.49 0.04
C ARG A 208 7.93 -12.61 0.76
N LEU A 209 8.64 -13.68 1.15
CA LEU A 209 8.05 -14.78 1.92
C LEU A 209 7.60 -14.31 3.30
N ARG A 210 8.39 -13.51 4.02
CA ARG A 210 7.99 -12.96 5.33
C ARG A 210 6.72 -12.13 5.23
N VAL A 211 6.58 -11.30 4.20
CA VAL A 211 5.35 -10.54 3.97
C VAL A 211 4.20 -11.47 3.59
N LEU A 212 4.41 -12.48 2.72
CA LEU A 212 3.40 -13.51 2.39
C LEU A 212 2.90 -14.29 3.60
N MET A 213 3.78 -14.50 4.58
CA MET A 213 3.52 -15.26 5.79
C MET A 213 3.16 -14.36 6.99
N CYS A 214 3.00 -13.05 6.79
CA CYS A 214 2.71 -12.16 7.91
C CYS A 214 1.33 -12.48 8.50
N GLN A 215 1.20 -12.30 9.81
CA GLN A 215 0.01 -12.73 10.54
C GLN A 215 -1.21 -11.89 10.17
N THR A 216 -1.00 -10.59 9.95
CA THR A 216 -2.09 -9.65 9.66
C THR A 216 -1.75 -8.78 8.45
N ARG A 217 -2.70 -8.71 7.51
CA ARG A 217 -2.64 -7.87 6.32
C ARG A 217 -3.87 -6.98 6.26
N SER A 218 -3.67 -5.67 6.12
CA SER A 218 -4.76 -4.71 6.02
C SER A 218 -4.51 -3.66 4.92
N LYS A 219 -5.58 -3.02 4.49
CA LYS A 219 -5.55 -1.84 3.64
C LYS A 219 -6.28 -0.71 4.37
N VAL A 220 -5.70 0.47 4.37
CA VAL A 220 -6.39 1.68 4.83
C VAL A 220 -7.32 2.12 3.71
N ASP A 221 -8.62 2.13 3.99
CA ASP A 221 -9.64 2.42 2.97
C ASP A 221 -9.64 3.88 2.53
N GLN A 222 -9.36 4.82 3.45
CA GLN A 222 -9.38 6.25 3.19
C GLN A 222 -8.24 6.96 3.91
N ILE A 223 -7.62 7.93 3.23
CA ILE A 223 -6.57 8.76 3.81
C ILE A 223 -7.21 9.70 4.85
N PRO A 224 -6.74 9.72 6.11
CA PRO A 224 -7.27 10.63 7.12
C PRO A 224 -7.13 12.09 6.67
N ALA A 225 -8.25 12.83 6.64
CA ALA A 225 -8.24 14.24 6.22
C ALA A 225 -7.30 15.13 7.05
N GLN A 226 -7.13 14.79 8.34
CA GLN A 226 -6.14 15.47 9.20
C GLN A 226 -4.71 15.22 8.72
N ALA A 227 -4.37 13.98 8.34
CA ALA A 227 -3.04 13.64 7.85
C ALA A 227 -2.73 14.43 6.58
N LEU A 228 -3.65 14.47 5.60
CA LEU A 228 -3.48 15.25 4.37
C LEU A 228 -3.23 16.74 4.64
N ARG A 229 -4.05 17.36 5.52
CA ARG A 229 -3.87 18.78 5.88
C ARG A 229 -2.53 19.03 6.55
N GLU A 230 -2.14 18.21 7.51
CA GLU A 230 -0.88 18.34 8.23
C GLU A 230 0.32 18.13 7.28
N THR A 231 0.26 17.13 6.38
CA THR A 231 1.27 16.88 5.35
C THR A 231 1.46 18.11 4.48
N ARG A 232 0.37 18.67 3.94
CA ARG A 232 0.42 19.87 3.09
C ARG A 232 1.06 21.04 3.83
N CYS A 233 0.71 21.28 5.09
CA CYS A 233 1.27 22.39 5.86
C CYS A 233 2.76 22.21 6.15
N LEU A 234 3.20 20.98 6.43
CA LEU A 234 4.62 20.69 6.65
C LEU A 234 5.45 20.78 5.37
N LEU A 235 4.90 20.32 4.24
CA LEU A 235 5.58 20.40 2.95
C LEU A 235 5.57 21.81 2.38
N PHE A 236 4.63 22.66 2.77
CA PHE A 236 4.58 24.07 2.35
C PHE A 236 4.43 24.99 3.58
N PRO A 237 5.50 25.24 4.35
CA PRO A 237 5.44 26.04 5.58
C PRO A 237 4.87 27.45 5.39
N SER A 238 5.06 28.03 4.20
CA SER A 238 4.50 29.32 3.80
C SER A 238 2.97 29.34 3.77
N SER A 239 2.32 28.18 3.62
CA SER A 239 0.85 28.08 3.60
C SER A 239 0.22 28.20 4.98
N ASN A 240 0.90 27.75 6.04
CA ASN A 240 0.41 27.87 7.42
C ASN A 240 1.56 27.77 8.43
N PRO A 241 2.21 28.90 8.78
CA PRO A 241 3.37 28.90 9.67
C PRO A 241 3.01 28.48 11.12
N ILE A 242 1.76 28.64 11.53
CA ILE A 242 1.30 28.29 12.88
C ILE A 242 1.29 26.77 13.06
N LEU A 243 0.87 26.02 12.04
CA LEU A 243 0.87 24.55 12.12
C LEU A 243 2.29 23.99 12.22
N CYS A 244 3.29 24.65 11.62
CA CYS A 244 4.69 24.28 11.80
C CYS A 244 5.16 24.41 13.26
N LEU A 245 4.57 25.31 14.06
CA LEU A 245 4.86 25.43 15.50
C LEU A 245 4.34 24.23 16.30
N CYS A 246 3.27 23.58 15.83
CA CYS A 246 2.77 22.33 16.41
C CYS A 246 3.64 21.11 16.08
N PHE A 247 4.68 21.29 15.26
CA PHE A 247 5.65 20.27 14.86
C PHE A 247 7.08 20.80 15.04
N PRO A 248 7.61 20.77 16.26
CA PRO A 248 8.93 21.32 16.55
C PRO A 248 10.03 20.53 15.81
N LEU A 249 11.05 21.25 15.35
CA LEU A 249 12.36 20.67 15.06
C LEU A 249 13.09 20.59 16.40
N SER A 250 13.34 19.37 16.88
CA SER A 250 14.25 19.14 18.01
C SER A 250 15.69 19.24 17.53
#